data_AF-A0A967SZQ5-F1
#
_entry.id   AF-A0A967SZQ5-F1
#
_cell.length_a   1.000
_cell.length_b   1.000
_cell.length_c   1.000
_cell.angle_alpha   90.00
_cell.angle_beta   90.00
_cell.angle_gamma   90.00
#
_symmetry.space_group_name_H-M   'P 1'
#
loop_
_entity.id
_entity.type
_entity.pdbx_description
1 polymer ?
#
loop_
_entity_poly.entity_id
_entity_poly.type
_entity_poly.pdbx_seq_one_letter_code
_entity_poly.pdbx_strand_id
1 'polypeptide(L)'
;MGLGIDFGKRNLVVTFEGLVNRTSFLKQILAILQTLQDKLGTPVDIEFAHDSKNFFLLQCRPQSYSSEAIPASIPKNIPEDKLIFS
;
A
#
# COMPACT_ATOMS: atom_id res chain seq x y z
N MET A 1 -8.06 -21.68 6.13
CA MET A 1 -7.35 -22.98 6.06
C MET A 1 -5.86 -22.71 6.20
N GLY A 2 -5.18 -23.28 7.19
CA GLY A 2 -3.74 -23.07 7.41
C GLY A 2 -3.13 -23.86 8.58
N LEU A 3 -3.93 -24.64 9.32
CA LEU A 3 -3.52 -25.24 10.60
C LEU A 3 -2.77 -26.58 10.48
N GLY A 4 -2.20 -26.92 9.32
CA GLY A 4 -1.61 -28.24 9.10
C GLY A 4 -0.35 -28.28 8.23
N ILE A 5 0.34 -27.14 8.08
CA ILE A 5 1.57 -27.08 7.28
C ILE A 5 2.77 -27.33 8.18
N ASP A 6 3.55 -28.39 7.89
CA ASP A 6 4.84 -28.65 8.54
C ASP A 6 5.91 -27.71 7.96
N PHE A 7 6.29 -26.70 8.74
CA PHE A 7 7.27 -25.68 8.38
C PHE A 7 8.73 -26.19 8.48
N GLY A 8 8.97 -27.40 9.01
CA GLY A 8 10.31 -27.89 9.35
C GLY A 8 11.13 -28.44 8.17
N LYS A 9 10.55 -28.63 6.97
CA LYS A 9 11.21 -29.37 5.88
C LYS A 9 11.19 -28.70 4.49
N ARG A 10 10.63 -27.49 4.34
CA ARG A 10 10.46 -26.86 3.02
C ARG A 10 10.63 -25.34 3.07
N ASN A 11 11.24 -24.77 2.03
CA ASN A 11 11.19 -23.33 1.77
C ASN A 11 9.79 -22.97 1.27
N LEU A 12 8.92 -22.58 2.19
CA LEU A 12 7.56 -22.17 1.88
C LEU A 12 7.55 -20.70 1.47
N VAL A 13 6.96 -20.41 0.32
CA VAL A 13 6.75 -19.03 -0.17
C VAL A 13 5.26 -18.76 -0.17
N VAL A 14 4.85 -17.75 0.58
CA VAL A 14 3.46 -17.27 0.58
C VAL A 14 3.24 -16.50 -0.72
N THR A 15 2.18 -16.84 -1.45
CA THR A 15 1.81 -16.17 -2.69
C THR A 15 0.31 -15.81 -2.68
N PHE A 16 -0.08 -14.93 -3.59
CA PHE A 16 -1.48 -14.53 -3.76
C PHE A 16 -2.25 -15.34 -4.81
N GLU A 17 -1.70 -16.46 -5.30
CA GLU A 17 -2.30 -17.27 -6.38
C GLU A 17 -3.76 -17.64 -6.10
N GLY A 18 -4.05 -18.12 -4.88
CA GLY A 18 -5.40 -18.48 -4.48
C GLY A 18 -6.37 -17.29 -4.40
N LEU A 19 -5.87 -16.08 -4.08
CA LEU A 19 -6.69 -14.87 -4.05
C LEU A 19 -6.97 -14.38 -5.49
N VAL A 20 -5.94 -14.38 -6.33
CA VAL A 20 -6.00 -13.84 -7.70
C VAL A 20 -6.77 -14.76 -8.65
N ASN A 21 -6.49 -16.06 -8.64
CA ASN A 21 -7.01 -16.98 -9.66
C ASN A 21 -8.34 -17.64 -9.26
N ARG A 22 -8.68 -17.69 -7.97
CA ARG A 22 -9.83 -18.47 -7.48
C ARG A 22 -11.01 -17.61 -7.04
N THR A 23 -10.92 -16.29 -7.20
CA THR A 23 -11.97 -15.36 -6.78
C THR A 23 -12.17 -14.24 -7.80
N SER A 24 -13.24 -13.47 -7.66
CA SER A 24 -13.47 -12.25 -8.43
C SER A 24 -12.66 -11.04 -7.91
N PHE A 25 -11.72 -11.26 -6.99
CA PHE A 25 -10.98 -10.21 -6.28
C PHE A 25 -10.37 -9.17 -7.21
N LEU A 26 -9.71 -9.58 -8.31
CA LEU A 26 -9.11 -8.62 -9.25
C LEU A 26 -10.14 -7.65 -9.85
N LYS A 27 -11.32 -8.15 -10.23
CA LYS A 27 -12.39 -7.30 -10.76
C LYS A 27 -12.93 -6.36 -9.68
N GLN A 28 -13.08 -6.86 -8.46
CA GLN A 28 -13.55 -6.08 -7.32
C GLN A 28 -12.58 -4.96 -6.96
N ILE A 29 -11.28 -5.25 -6.80
CA ILE A 29 -10.30 -4.24 -6.39
C ILE A 29 -10.08 -3.19 -7.47
N LEU A 30 -10.13 -3.57 -8.75
CA LEU A 30 -10.09 -2.61 -9.86
C LEU A 30 -11.28 -1.64 -9.80
N ALA A 31 -12.50 -2.17 -9.62
CA ALA A 31 -13.69 -1.33 -9.50
C ALA A 31 -13.63 -0.39 -8.29
N ILE A 32 -13.10 -0.87 -7.15
CA ILE A 32 -12.89 -0.05 -5.94
C ILE A 32 -11.90 1.09 -6.22
N LEU A 33 -10.72 0.77 -6.76
CA LEU A 33 -9.68 1.76 -7.07
C LEU A 33 -10.21 2.84 -8.02
N GLN A 34 -10.90 2.44 -9.07
CA GLN A 34 -11.44 3.36 -10.07
C GLN A 34 -12.54 4.25 -9.49
N THR A 35 -13.44 3.68 -8.69
CA THR A 35 -14.47 4.45 -7.99
C THR A 35 -13.87 5.46 -7.03
N LEU A 36 -12.87 5.06 -6.23
CA LEU A 36 -12.23 5.94 -5.26
C LEU A 36 -11.46 7.07 -5.96
N GLN A 37 -10.70 6.75 -7.00
CA GLN A 37 -9.98 7.75 -7.81
C GLN A 37 -10.95 8.76 -8.42
N ASP A 38 -12.02 8.30 -9.07
CA ASP A 38 -12.98 9.18 -9.73
C ASP A 38 -13.71 10.11 -8.75
N LYS A 39 -13.97 9.63 -7.53
CA LYS A 39 -14.65 10.42 -6.49
C LYS A 39 -13.74 11.36 -5.73
N LEU A 40 -12.45 11.02 -5.59
CA LEU A 40 -11.47 11.85 -4.89
C LEU A 40 -10.70 12.77 -5.84
N GLY A 41 -10.81 12.58 -7.16
CA GLY A 41 -10.19 13.43 -8.18
C GLY A 41 -8.67 13.30 -8.25
N THR A 42 -8.12 12.25 -7.67
CA THR A 42 -6.68 11.98 -7.57
C THR A 42 -6.47 10.46 -7.50
N PRO A 43 -5.35 9.91 -8.00
CA PRO A 43 -5.00 8.51 -7.76
C PRO A 43 -4.92 8.24 -6.26
N VAL A 44 -5.21 7.00 -5.87
CA VAL A 44 -5.30 6.60 -4.47
C VAL A 44 -4.42 5.40 -4.18
N ASP A 45 -3.78 5.45 -3.01
CA ASP A 45 -3.19 4.29 -2.36
C ASP A 45 -4.20 3.74 -1.34
N ILE A 46 -4.43 2.43 -1.35
CA ILE A 46 -5.32 1.75 -0.41
C ILE A 46 -4.62 0.65 0.39
N GLU A 47 -5.09 0.43 1.61
CA GLU A 47 -4.78 -0.77 2.40
C GLU A 47 -6.05 -1.58 2.58
N PHE A 48 -5.96 -2.91 2.50
CA PHE A 48 -7.12 -3.79 2.58
C PHE A 48 -6.83 -5.10 3.31
N ALA A 49 -7.90 -5.75 3.78
CA ALA A 49 -7.90 -7.14 4.22
C ALA A 49 -8.99 -7.93 3.48
N HIS A 50 -8.81 -9.25 3.37
CA HIS A 50 -9.74 -10.12 2.67
C HIS A 50 -9.80 -11.51 3.32
N ASP A 51 -11.01 -12.02 3.60
CA ASP A 51 -11.25 -13.31 4.28
C ASP A 51 -11.74 -14.42 3.34
N SER A 52 -11.52 -14.24 2.03
CA SER A 52 -12.07 -15.05 0.91
C SER A 52 -13.53 -14.78 0.55
N LYS A 53 -14.30 -14.08 1.39
CA LYS A 53 -15.70 -13.72 1.13
C LYS A 53 -15.91 -12.21 1.07
N ASN A 54 -15.31 -11.49 2.01
CA ASN A 54 -15.49 -10.07 2.25
C ASN A 54 -14.19 -9.32 1.99
N PHE A 55 -14.34 -8.12 1.43
CA PHE A 55 -13.28 -7.15 1.27
C PHE A 55 -13.43 -6.06 2.33
N PHE A 56 -12.35 -5.77 3.06
CA PHE A 56 -12.31 -4.72 4.06
C PHE A 56 -11.33 -3.64 3.61
N LEU A 57 -11.83 -2.43 3.38
CA LEU A 57 -10.98 -1.27 3.12
C LEU A 57 -10.49 -0.71 4.45
N LEU A 58 -9.18 -0.75 4.67
CA LEU A 58 -8.55 -0.34 5.93
C LEU A 58 -8.00 1.09 5.85
N GLN A 59 -7.52 1.50 4.67
CA GLN A 59 -7.03 2.85 4.42
C GLN A 59 -7.30 3.25 2.97
N CYS A 60 -7.54 4.53 2.75
CA CYS A 60 -7.55 5.16 1.43
C CYS A 60 -6.97 6.57 1.56
N ARG A 61 -5.92 6.86 0.81
CA ARG A 61 -5.28 8.18 0.78
C ARG A 61 -4.92 8.57 -0.65
N PRO A 62 -4.86 9.87 -0.99
CA PRO A 62 -4.23 10.31 -2.22
C PRO A 62 -2.85 9.68 -2.37
N GLN A 63 -2.59 9.10 -3.53
CA GLN A 63 -1.29 8.56 -3.85
C GLN A 63 -0.30 9.73 -3.83
N SER A 64 0.72 9.62 -2.97
CA SER A 64 1.70 10.69 -2.84
C SER A 64 2.53 10.73 -4.12
N TYR A 65 2.30 11.72 -4.97
CA TYR A 65 3.22 12.07 -6.02
C TYR A 65 4.46 12.69 -5.37
N SER A 66 5.53 11.91 -5.20
CA SER A 66 6.84 12.53 -5.30
C SER A 66 7.05 12.81 -6.78
N SER A 67 6.64 13.98 -7.26
CA SER A 67 7.41 14.64 -8.32
C SER A 67 8.87 14.50 -7.90
N GLU A 68 9.69 13.87 -8.74
CA GLU A 68 11.11 13.51 -8.51
C GLU A 68 11.62 14.15 -7.22
N ALA A 69 11.71 13.36 -6.15
CA ALA A 69 12.13 13.87 -4.85
C ALA A 69 13.60 14.28 -4.96
N ILE A 70 13.84 15.44 -5.57
CA ILE A 70 15.11 16.14 -5.50
C ILE A 70 15.23 16.46 -4.01
N PRO A 71 16.24 15.93 -3.31
CA PRO A 71 16.46 16.28 -1.93
C PRO A 71 16.47 17.80 -1.82
N ALA A 72 15.71 18.34 -0.87
CA ALA A 72 15.77 19.78 -0.61
C ALA A 72 17.24 20.15 -0.37
N SER A 73 17.73 21.18 -1.05
CA SER A 73 19.08 21.68 -0.84
C SER A 73 19.27 22.01 0.64
N ILE A 74 20.20 21.32 1.30
CA ILE A 74 20.52 21.61 2.70
C ILE A 74 21.19 22.99 2.75
N PRO A 75 20.61 23.99 3.44
CA PRO A 75 21.21 25.31 3.54
C PRO A 75 22.58 25.22 4.19
N LYS A 76 23.58 25.87 3.58
CA LYS A 76 24.89 26.06 4.19
C LYS A 76 24.90 27.40 4.92
N ASN A 77 25.60 27.48 6.06
CA ASN A 77 25.75 28.70 6.86
C ASN A 77 24.45 29.22 7.49
N ILE A 78 23.70 28.35 8.17
CA ILE A 78 22.54 28.77 8.96
C ILE A 78 23.05 29.54 10.20
N PRO A 79 22.58 30.78 10.46
CA PRO A 79 22.90 31.52 11.68
C PRO A 79 22.55 30.71 12.95
N GLU A 80 23.38 30.80 13.99
CA GLU A 80 23.18 30.02 15.23
C GLU A 80 21.80 30.27 15.88
N ASP A 81 21.29 31.49 15.81
CA ASP A 81 19.98 31.89 16.32
C ASP A 81 18.80 31.26 15.56
N LYS A 82 19.08 30.58 14.44
CA LYS A 82 18.09 29.88 13.60
C LYS A 82 18.29 28.36 13.58
N LEU A 83 19.22 27.82 14.35
CA LEU A 83 19.49 26.38 14.42
C LEU A 83 18.56 25.72 15.45
N ILE A 84 17.63 24.89 14.98
CA ILE A 84 16.57 24.29 15.81
C ILE A 84 16.91 22.85 16.27
N PHE A 85 17.85 22.21 15.59
CA PHE A 85 18.30 20.85 15.87
C PHE A 85 19.83 20.84 15.93
N SER A 86 20.41 20.30 16.99
CA SER A 86 21.85 20.20 17.25
C SER A 86 22.31 18.75 17.34
#